data_AF-A0A7S1WC35-F1
#
_entry.id   AF-A0A7S1WC35-F1
#
_cell.length_a   1.000
_cell.length_b   1.000
_cell.length_c   1.000
_cell.angle_alpha   90.00
_cell.angle_beta   90.00
_cell.angle_gamma   90.00
#
_symmetry.space_group_name_H-M   'P 1'
#
loop_
_entity.id
_entity.type
_entity.pdbx_description
1 polymer ?
#
loop_
_entity_poly.entity_id
_entity_poly.type
_entity_poly.pdbx_seq_one_letter_code
_entity_poly.pdbx_strand_id
1 'polypeptide(L)'
;IAMLREVSGHDEVSFHMSGTEAVMCAVRVARFNTRKPLCVTFGGAYHGWWDGMQPVAGNERLPADVLCLKDMSELSLKVIEARSGEIAAVLVNALQCFHLN
;
A
#
# COMPACT_ATOMS: atom_id res chain seq x y z
N ILE A 1 -3.98 20.99 13.19
CA ILE A 1 -2.86 20.50 12.34
C ILE A 1 -1.58 20.26 13.15
N ALA A 2 -1.09 21.22 13.96
CA ALA A 2 0.12 21.04 14.78
C ALA A 2 0.10 19.75 15.64
N MET A 3 -1.00 19.50 16.36
CA MET A 3 -1.18 18.26 17.15
C MET A 3 -1.05 16.98 16.30
N LEU A 4 -1.59 16.94 15.08
CA LEU A 4 -1.50 15.75 14.23
C LEU A 4 -0.06 15.50 13.76
N ARG A 5 0.70 16.56 13.48
CA ARG A 5 2.13 16.47 13.13
C ARG A 5 2.95 15.96 14.31
N GLU A 6 2.67 16.44 15.52
CA GLU A 6 3.34 16.00 16.75
C GLU A 6 3.09 14.52 17.03
N VAL A 7 1.84 14.06 16.97
CA VAL A 7 1.47 12.67 17.27
C VAL A 7 1.97 11.71 16.18
N SER A 8 1.92 12.10 14.91
CA SER A 8 2.34 11.22 13.80
C SER A 8 3.85 11.24 13.54
N GLY A 9 4.55 12.30 13.97
CA GLY A 9 5.96 12.52 13.62
C GLY A 9 6.18 12.90 12.15
N HIS A 10 5.14 13.31 11.41
CA HIS A 10 5.25 13.72 10.01
C HIS A 10 5.29 15.25 9.84
N ASP A 11 6.07 15.69 8.85
CA ASP A 11 6.23 17.11 8.51
C ASP A 11 4.95 17.74 7.94
N GLU A 12 4.14 16.96 7.21
CA GLU A 12 2.94 17.43 6.54
C GLU A 12 1.76 16.46 6.74
N VAL A 13 0.55 17.00 6.68
CA VAL A 13 -0.71 16.24 6.83
C VAL A 13 -1.70 16.71 5.77
N SER A 14 -2.36 15.76 5.11
CA SER A 14 -3.47 16.01 4.17
C SER A 14 -4.76 15.38 4.68
N PHE A 15 -5.91 16.01 4.41
CA PHE A 15 -7.23 15.54 4.82
C PHE A 15 -8.00 14.96 3.63
N HIS A 16 -8.73 13.87 3.86
CA HIS A 16 -9.50 13.12 2.86
C HIS A 16 -10.86 12.72 3.46
N MET A 17 -11.83 12.37 2.62
CA MET A 17 -13.18 12.01 3.05
C MET A 17 -13.28 10.54 3.50
N SER A 18 -12.27 9.72 3.21
CA SER A 18 -12.22 8.32 3.63
C SER A 18 -10.79 7.78 3.73
N GLY A 19 -10.64 6.62 4.38
CA GLY A 19 -9.37 5.87 4.37
C GLY A 19 -8.96 5.41 2.97
N THR A 20 -9.92 5.03 2.11
CA THR A 20 -9.65 4.69 0.71
C THR A 20 -9.00 5.87 -0.04
N GLU A 21 -9.55 7.07 0.12
CA GLU A 21 -8.98 8.28 -0.50
C GLU A 21 -7.59 8.61 0.04
N ALA A 22 -7.36 8.42 1.34
CA ALA A 22 -6.04 8.60 1.95
C ALA A 22 -5.00 7.64 1.34
N VAL A 23 -5.36 6.37 1.13
CA VAL A 23 -4.50 5.37 0.46
C VAL A 23 -4.25 5.75 -1.00
N MET A 24 -5.30 6.15 -1.72
CA MET A 24 -5.17 6.59 -3.12
C MET A 24 -4.18 7.75 -3.25
N CYS A 25 -4.27 8.73 -2.35
CA CYS A 25 -3.35 9.87 -2.31
C CYS A 25 -1.91 9.41 -2.00
N ALA A 26 -1.72 8.61 -0.95
CA ALA A 26 -0.40 8.12 -0.54
C ALA A 26 0.30 7.34 -1.67
N VAL A 27 -0.42 6.45 -2.34
CA VAL A 27 0.09 5.69 -3.50
C VAL A 27 0.47 6.64 -4.65
N ARG A 28 -0.38 7.63 -4.94
CA ARG A 28 -0.11 8.61 -6.01
C ARG A 28 1.16 9.42 -5.71
N VAL A 29 1.33 9.88 -4.47
CA VAL A 29 2.52 10.62 -4.03
C VAL A 29 3.77 9.74 -4.11
N ALA A 30 3.70 8.49 -3.63
CA ALA A 30 4.81 7.56 -3.71
C ALA A 30 5.26 7.30 -5.15
N ARG A 31 4.31 7.03 -6.06
CA ARG A 31 4.60 6.85 -7.49
C ARG A 31 5.18 8.10 -8.14
N PHE A 32 4.65 9.28 -7.81
CA PHE A 32 5.15 10.54 -8.35
C PHE A 32 6.60 10.82 -7.94
N ASN A 33 6.94 10.63 -6.67
CA ASN A 33 8.28 10.90 -6.15
C ASN A 33 9.31 9.87 -6.62
N THR A 34 8.92 8.59 -6.65
CA THR A 34 9.85 7.50 -7.00
C THR A 34 9.96 7.26 -8.50
N ARG A 35 8.95 7.67 -9.29
CA ARG A 35 8.79 7.33 -10.72
C ARG A 35 8.71 5.83 -10.99
N LYS A 36 8.36 5.05 -9.97
CA LYS A 36 8.25 3.60 -10.03
C LYS A 36 6.78 3.19 -10.18
N PRO A 37 6.46 2.17 -11.00
CA PRO A 37 5.07 1.80 -11.25
C PRO A 37 4.47 0.87 -10.18
N LEU A 38 5.29 0.00 -9.58
CA LEU A 38 4.79 -1.14 -8.81
C LEU A 38 4.47 -0.76 -7.36
N CYS A 39 3.33 -1.25 -6.87
CA CYS A 39 3.02 -1.25 -5.43
C CYS A 39 2.92 -2.68 -4.92
N VAL A 40 3.34 -2.91 -3.69
CA VAL A 40 3.22 -4.22 -3.02
C VAL A 40 2.10 -4.16 -1.99
N THR A 41 1.27 -5.19 -1.97
CA THR A 41 0.27 -5.45 -0.92
C THR A 41 0.45 -6.86 -0.38
N PHE A 42 -0.22 -7.19 0.73
CA PHE A 42 -0.14 -8.51 1.34
C PHE A 42 -1.52 -9.16 1.44
N GLY A 43 -1.57 -10.49 1.28
CA GLY A 43 -2.81 -11.25 1.39
C GLY A 43 -3.49 -11.03 2.75
N GLY A 44 -4.80 -10.74 2.71
CA GLY A 44 -5.60 -10.42 3.90
C GLY A 44 -5.50 -8.96 4.37
N ALA A 45 -4.55 -8.17 3.86
CA ALA A 45 -4.49 -6.75 4.18
C ALA A 45 -5.63 -5.99 3.48
N TYR A 46 -6.29 -5.10 4.21
CA TYR A 46 -7.32 -4.22 3.67
C TYR A 46 -6.82 -2.78 3.67
N HIS A 47 -6.83 -2.15 2.49
CA HIS A 47 -6.41 -0.76 2.26
C HIS A 47 -7.51 0.05 1.56
N GLY A 48 -8.77 -0.31 1.82
CA GLY A 48 -9.93 0.18 1.06
C GLY A 48 -10.27 -0.73 -0.11
N TRP A 49 -11.28 -0.31 -0.88
CA TRP A 49 -11.85 -1.08 -2.00
C TRP A 49 -11.51 -0.49 -3.37
N TRP A 50 -10.56 0.45 -3.43
CA TRP A 50 -10.10 1.00 -4.71
C TRP A 50 -9.37 -0.06 -5.54
N ASP A 51 -9.76 -0.22 -6.81
CA ASP A 51 -9.17 -1.14 -7.80
C ASP A 51 -7.64 -1.05 -7.93
N GLY A 52 -7.04 0.07 -7.54
CA GLY A 52 -5.60 0.24 -7.57
C GLY A 52 -4.86 -0.43 -6.42
N MET A 53 -5.54 -0.81 -5.33
CA MET A 53 -4.94 -1.52 -4.19
C MET A 53 -5.67 -2.82 -3.84
N GLN A 54 -6.72 -3.17 -4.57
CA GLN A 54 -7.37 -4.46 -4.46
C GLN A 54 -6.64 -5.49 -5.34
N PRO A 55 -6.16 -6.62 -4.78
CA PRO A 55 -5.64 -7.72 -5.58
C PRO A 55 -6.74 -8.33 -6.47
N VAL A 56 -6.37 -9.16 -7.46
CA VAL A 56 -7.25 -9.68 -8.53
C VAL A 56 -8.62 -10.19 -8.05
N ALA A 57 -8.70 -10.81 -6.87
CA ALA A 57 -9.96 -11.34 -6.35
C ALA A 57 -11.00 -10.23 -6.11
N GLY A 58 -12.08 -10.24 -6.90
CA GLY A 58 -13.16 -9.25 -6.82
C GLY A 58 -12.83 -7.87 -7.40
N ASN A 59 -11.71 -7.75 -8.13
CA ASN A 59 -11.33 -6.52 -8.83
C ASN A 59 -11.72 -6.65 -10.31
N GLU A 60 -12.50 -5.69 -10.83
CA GLU A 60 -12.89 -5.66 -12.24
C GLU A 60 -11.72 -5.32 -13.16
N ARG A 61 -10.65 -4.71 -12.61
CA ARG A 61 -9.39 -4.42 -13.28
C ARG A 61 -8.40 -5.56 -13.04
N LEU A 62 -7.70 -5.99 -14.09
CA LEU A 62 -6.47 -6.79 -13.95
C LEU A 62 -5.31 -5.87 -13.57
N PRO A 63 -4.82 -5.90 -12.31
CA PRO A 63 -3.78 -4.99 -11.86
C PRO A 63 -2.41 -5.50 -12.32
N ALA A 64 -1.78 -4.82 -13.28
CA ALA A 64 -0.39 -5.08 -13.70
C ALA A 64 0.65 -4.35 -12.83
N ASP A 65 0.19 -3.42 -11.99
CA ASP A 65 0.98 -2.48 -11.20
C ASP A 65 0.84 -2.72 -9.68
N VAL A 66 0.27 -3.87 -9.30
CA VAL A 66 0.09 -4.30 -7.90
C VAL A 66 0.58 -5.73 -7.75
N LEU A 67 1.56 -5.93 -6.88
CA LEU A 67 2.09 -7.24 -6.53
C LEU A 67 1.56 -7.65 -5.15
N CYS A 68 0.62 -8.59 -5.13
CA CYS A 68 0.11 -9.17 -3.89
C CYS A 68 1.02 -10.31 -3.43
N LEU A 69 1.63 -10.17 -2.26
CA LEU A 69 2.54 -11.13 -1.66
C LEU A 69 1.93 -11.82 -0.44
N LYS A 70 2.56 -12.91 0.00
CA LYS A 70 2.17 -13.58 1.25
C LYS A 70 2.65 -12.75 2.43
N ASP A 71 1.75 -12.46 3.38
CA ASP A 71 2.12 -11.80 4.64
C ASP A 71 3.04 -12.70 5.49
N MET A 72 3.87 -12.10 6.34
CA MET A 72 4.78 -12.80 7.27
C MET A 72 5.64 -13.89 6.61
N SER A 73 6.21 -13.61 5.44
CA SER A 73 7.00 -14.57 4.66
C SER A 73 8.37 -14.01 4.24
N GLU A 74 9.43 -14.75 4.54
CA GLU A 74 10.79 -14.43 4.09
C GLU A 74 10.91 -14.40 2.56
N LEU A 75 10.15 -15.24 1.86
CA LEU A 75 10.14 -15.22 0.40
C LEU A 75 9.58 -13.91 -0.14
N SER A 76 8.55 -13.35 0.50
CA SER A 76 8.02 -12.04 0.13
C SER A 76 9.07 -10.94 0.29
N LEU A 77 9.89 -10.99 1.34
CA LEU A 77 11.01 -10.05 1.52
C LEU A 77 12.04 -10.18 0.39
N LYS A 78 12.42 -11.41 0.01
CA LYS A 78 13.33 -11.65 -1.12
C LYS A 78 12.78 -11.12 -2.44
N VAL A 79 11.46 -11.24 -2.67
CA VAL A 79 10.81 -10.69 -3.86
C VAL A 79 10.83 -9.15 -3.85
N ILE A 80 10.56 -8.52 -2.70
CA ILE A 80 10.65 -7.06 -2.54
C ILE A 80 12.07 -6.56 -2.82
N GLU A 81 13.08 -7.24 -2.28
CA GLU A 81 14.49 -6.91 -2.51
C GLU A 81 14.84 -7.02 -4.00
N ALA A 82 14.52 -8.16 -4.63
CA ALA A 82 14.81 -8.42 -6.04
C ALA A 82 14.13 -7.45 -7.00
N ARG A 83 12.96 -6.91 -6.65
CA ARG A 83 12.18 -5.97 -7.47
C ARG A 83 12.23 -4.52 -6.99
N SER A 84 13.11 -4.20 -6.04
CA SER A 84 13.20 -2.87 -5.42
C SER A 84 13.38 -1.72 -6.43
N GLY A 85 13.99 -1.99 -7.58
CA GLY A 85 14.12 -1.03 -8.69
C GLY A 85 12.79 -0.57 -9.29
N GLU A 86 11.72 -1.36 -9.17
CA GLU A 86 10.40 -1.10 -9.78
C GLU A 86 9.33 -0.69 -8.75
N ILE A 87 9.60 -0.82 -7.44
CA ILE A 87 8.63 -0.63 -6.36
C ILE A 87 8.58 0.82 -5.88
N ALA A 88 7.43 1.46 -6.03
CA ALA A 88 7.14 2.78 -5.47
C ALA A 88 6.77 2.74 -3.99
N ALA A 89 5.98 1.74 -3.58
CA ALA A 89 5.47 1.63 -2.22
C ALA A 89 5.21 0.17 -1.82
N VAL A 90 5.40 -0.12 -0.54
CA VAL A 90 4.98 -1.36 0.11
C VAL A 90 3.92 -0.98 1.15
N LEU A 91 2.68 -1.42 0.93
CA LEU A 91 1.57 -1.11 1.82
C LEU A 91 1.47 -2.21 2.87
N VAL A 92 1.56 -1.82 4.13
CA VAL A 92 1.51 -2.73 5.29
C VAL A 92 0.41 -2.28 6.25
N ASN A 93 -0.29 -3.24 6.82
CA ASN A 93 -1.06 -3.03 8.03
C ASN A 93 -0.19 -3.49 9.21
N ALA A 94 0.22 -2.56 10.07
CA ALA A 94 1.07 -2.89 11.23
C ALA A 94 0.44 -3.97 12.12
N LEU A 95 -0.90 -4.01 12.15
CA LEU A 95 -1.70 -5.08 12.73
C LEU A 95 -2.82 -5.42 11.74
N GLN A 96 -2.90 -6.68 11.31
CA GLN A 96 -3.86 -7.12 10.32
C GLN A 96 -5.17 -7.59 10.99
N CYS A 97 -6.30 -7.02 10.58
CA CYS A 97 -7.62 -7.41 11.11
C CYS A 97 -8.15 -8.71 10.50
N PHE A 98 -7.72 -9.04 9.28
CA PHE A 98 -8.10 -10.26 8.58
C PHE A 98 -6.83 -11.06 8.31
N HIS A 99 -6.61 -12.10 9.11
CA HIS A 99 -5.60 -13.09 8.82
C HIS A 99 -6.29 -14.39 8.41
N LEU A 100 -5.80 -14.98 7.32
CA LEU A 100 -6.09 -16.37 7.01
C LEU A 100 -5.23 -17.19 7.96
N ASN A 101 -5.85 -17.91 8.90
CA ASN A 101 -5.18 -18.95 9.67
C ASN A 101 -4.64 -20.02 8.73
#